data_AF-A0A212KLY6-F1
#
_entry.id   AF-A0A212KLY6-F1
#
_cell.length_a   1.000
_cell.length_b   1.000
_cell.length_c   1.000
_cell.angle_alpha   90.00
_cell.angle_beta   90.00
_cell.angle_gamma   90.00
#
_symmetry.space_group_name_H-M   'P 1'
#
loop_
_entity.id
_entity.type
_entity.pdbx_description
1 polymer ?
#
loop_
_entity_poly.entity_id
_entity_poly.type
_entity_poly.pdbx_seq_one_letter_code
_entity_poly.pdbx_strand_id
1 'polypeptide(L)'
;MMHLSDRRRVELALPAAVMHRVVSQSIAEGERSDDDREVLALLREAAAEPFDGLNAWERPRLMRRVDRLSMEVMAELMGGARAKAFLALTLWLKGMLDDGTLALIEGSAFDRAMGGILATMEDAPEVMAAVDRSATKAAWRISRRLSGLGYYPAARREAAE
;
A
#
# COMPACT_ATOMS: atom_id res chain seq x y z
N MET A 1 -15.75 -7.26 -20.46
CA MET A 1 -15.33 -6.67 -19.17
C MET A 1 -14.84 -7.80 -18.29
N MET A 2 -13.56 -7.81 -17.92
CA MET A 2 -12.99 -8.92 -17.17
C MET A 2 -13.55 -8.89 -15.75
N HIS A 3 -14.32 -9.90 -15.34
CA HIS A 3 -14.86 -9.97 -13.98
C HIS A 3 -13.72 -10.24 -12.99
N LEU A 4 -13.36 -9.23 -12.19
CA LEU A 4 -12.39 -9.38 -11.11
C LEU A 4 -13.01 -10.22 -9.98
N SER A 5 -12.28 -11.24 -9.53
CA SER A 5 -12.64 -12.01 -8.33
C SER A 5 -12.59 -11.14 -7.07
N ASP A 6 -13.39 -11.49 -6.05
CA ASP A 6 -13.36 -10.85 -4.73
C ASP A 6 -11.94 -10.68 -4.19
N ARG A 7 -11.10 -11.71 -4.35
CA ARG A 7 -9.71 -11.70 -3.92
C ARG A 7 -8.90 -10.67 -4.69
N ARG A 8 -9.00 -10.63 -6.02
CA ARG A 8 -8.24 -9.68 -6.82
C ARG A 8 -8.65 -8.23 -6.54
N ARG A 9 -9.94 -7.97 -6.30
CA ARG A 9 -10.41 -6.64 -5.89
C ARG A 9 -9.78 -6.19 -4.57
N VAL A 10 -9.69 -7.10 -3.60
CA VAL A 10 -9.02 -6.84 -2.32
C VAL A 10 -7.51 -6.64 -2.50
N GLU A 11 -6.85 -7.44 -3.35
CA GLU A 11 -5.42 -7.27 -3.68
C GLU A 11 -5.14 -5.94 -4.40
N LEU A 12 -6.06 -5.42 -5.20
CA LEU A 12 -5.87 -4.13 -5.86
C LEU A 12 -6.13 -2.95 -4.90
N ALA A 13 -7.08 -3.08 -3.98
CA ALA A 13 -7.46 -2.01 -3.07
C ALA A 13 -6.53 -1.86 -1.85
N LEU A 14 -5.98 -2.99 -1.36
CA LEU A 14 -5.22 -3.02 -0.11
C LEU A 14 -3.98 -2.09 -0.10
N PRO A 15 -3.14 -2.05 -1.16
CA PRO A 15 -1.94 -1.22 -1.17
C PRO A 15 -2.24 0.27 -0.94
N ALA A 16 -3.21 0.82 -1.69
CA ALA A 16 -3.66 2.20 -1.55
C ALA A 16 -4.32 2.46 -0.18
N ALA A 17 -5.13 1.52 0.31
CA ALA A 17 -5.80 1.64 1.60
C ALA A 17 -4.82 1.70 2.78
N VAL A 18 -3.75 0.90 2.76
CA VAL A 18 -2.73 0.93 3.82
C VAL A 18 -1.90 2.21 3.72
N MET A 19 -1.47 2.59 2.51
CA MET A 19 -0.70 3.80 2.32
C MET A 19 -1.47 5.05 2.77
N HIS A 20 -2.77 5.14 2.43
CA HIS A 20 -3.65 6.21 2.92
C HIS A 20 -3.59 6.32 4.44
N ARG A 21 -3.70 5.19 5.17
CA ARG A 21 -3.67 5.18 6.64
C ARG A 21 -2.34 5.69 7.19
N VAL A 22 -1.22 5.29 6.59
CA VAL A 22 0.10 5.73 7.05
C VAL A 22 0.34 7.19 6.76
N VAL A 23 0.01 7.68 5.56
CA VAL A 23 0.13 9.10 5.23
C VAL A 23 -0.78 9.93 6.14
N SER A 24 -2.03 9.51 6.32
CA SER A 24 -3.00 10.25 7.15
C SER A 24 -2.60 10.34 8.62
N GLN A 25 -1.87 9.33 9.13
CA GLN A 25 -1.35 9.30 10.50
C GLN A 25 0.03 9.99 10.63
N SER A 26 0.72 10.21 9.52
CA SER A 26 2.05 10.82 9.53
C SER A 26 1.99 12.32 9.69
N ILE A 27 0.98 12.98 9.12
CA ILE A 27 0.80 14.43 9.11
C ILE A 27 -0.54 14.79 9.77
N ALA A 28 -0.49 15.67 10.78
CA ALA A 28 -1.69 16.16 11.44
C ALA A 28 -2.57 16.94 10.46
N GLU A 29 -3.90 16.86 10.59
CA GLU A 29 -4.81 17.43 9.59
C GLU A 29 -4.63 18.94 9.37
N GLY A 30 -4.32 19.70 10.43
CA GLY A 30 -4.04 21.15 10.35
C GLY A 30 -2.68 21.50 9.75
N GLU A 31 -1.78 20.52 9.58
CA GLU A 31 -0.44 20.69 9.03
C GLU A 31 -0.33 20.20 7.58
N ARG A 32 -1.41 19.61 7.04
CA ARG A 32 -1.42 19.10 5.66
C ARG A 32 -1.40 20.24 4.65
N SER A 33 -0.43 20.18 3.75
CA SER A 33 -0.39 20.97 2.52
C SER A 33 -1.52 20.56 1.57
N ASP A 34 -1.70 21.32 0.49
CA ASP A 34 -2.65 20.95 -0.56
C ASP A 34 -2.20 19.67 -1.29
N ASP A 35 -0.90 19.49 -1.48
CA ASP A 35 -0.31 18.27 -2.07
C ASP A 35 -0.60 17.04 -1.19
N ASP A 36 -0.47 17.16 0.13
CA ASP A 36 -0.82 16.07 1.06
C ASP A 36 -2.30 15.67 0.95
N ARG A 37 -3.19 16.67 0.78
CA ARG A 37 -4.63 16.44 0.63
C ARG A 37 -4.93 15.77 -0.71
N GLU A 38 -4.25 16.18 -1.78
CA GLU A 38 -4.39 15.56 -3.10
C GLU A 38 -3.93 14.10 -3.07
N VAL A 39 -2.75 13.81 -2.51
CA VAL A 39 -2.24 12.44 -2.37
C VAL A 39 -3.21 11.57 -1.56
N LEU A 40 -3.73 12.08 -0.44
CA LEU A 40 -4.72 11.35 0.36
C LEU A 40 -6.03 11.11 -0.40
N ALA A 41 -6.50 12.08 -1.18
CA ALA A 41 -7.69 11.91 -2.02
C ALA A 41 -7.47 10.83 -3.09
N LEU A 42 -6.34 10.86 -3.79
CA LEU A 42 -5.96 9.88 -4.80
C LEU A 42 -5.84 8.47 -4.21
N LEU A 43 -5.21 8.31 -3.04
CA LEU A 43 -5.11 7.01 -2.37
C LEU A 43 -6.49 6.48 -1.94
N ARG A 44 -7.39 7.36 -1.50
CA ARG A 44 -8.76 6.98 -1.15
C ARG A 44 -9.55 6.52 -2.37
N GLU A 45 -9.39 7.21 -3.50
CA GLU A 45 -10.00 6.86 -4.78
C GLU A 45 -9.47 5.51 -5.29
N ALA A 46 -8.15 5.34 -5.32
CA ALA A 46 -7.47 4.10 -5.72
C ALA A 46 -7.89 2.90 -4.86
N ALA A 47 -8.14 3.10 -3.56
CA ALA A 47 -8.65 2.04 -2.68
C ALA A 47 -10.11 1.68 -2.96
N ALA A 48 -10.88 2.57 -3.58
CA ALA A 48 -12.31 2.37 -3.87
C ALA A 48 -12.58 1.81 -5.26
N GLU A 49 -11.78 2.21 -6.26
CA GLU A 49 -11.91 1.85 -7.69
C GLU A 49 -12.07 0.34 -7.94
N PRO A 50 -11.34 -0.58 -7.24
CA PRO A 50 -11.49 -2.02 -7.46
C PRO A 50 -12.88 -2.56 -7.07
N PHE A 51 -13.74 -1.77 -6.43
CA PHE A 51 -15.09 -2.14 -6.03
C PHE A 51 -16.17 -1.54 -6.93
N ASP A 52 -15.80 -0.86 -8.00
CA ASP A 52 -16.77 -0.32 -8.94
C ASP A 52 -17.57 -1.43 -9.62
N GLY A 53 -18.85 -1.12 -9.85
CA GLY A 53 -19.84 -2.05 -10.39
C GLY A 53 -20.36 -3.11 -9.40
N LEU A 54 -19.88 -3.15 -8.15
CA LEU A 54 -20.44 -4.03 -7.13
C LEU A 54 -21.77 -3.50 -6.59
N ASN A 55 -22.64 -4.42 -6.17
CA ASN A 55 -23.91 -4.04 -5.55
C ASN A 55 -23.73 -3.54 -4.09
N ALA A 56 -24.81 -3.02 -3.53
CA ALA A 56 -24.84 -2.43 -2.19
C ALA A 56 -24.46 -3.41 -1.05
N TRP A 57 -24.50 -4.72 -1.28
CA TRP A 57 -24.14 -5.74 -0.30
C TRP A 57 -22.67 -6.21 -0.42
N GLU A 58 -22.19 -6.35 -1.64
CA GLU A 58 -20.83 -6.84 -1.94
C GLU A 58 -19.77 -5.82 -1.56
N ARG A 59 -19.98 -4.55 -1.94
CA ARG A 59 -19.04 -3.45 -1.69
C ARG A 59 -18.66 -3.33 -0.20
N PRO A 60 -19.59 -3.15 0.75
CA PRO A 60 -19.22 -3.02 2.16
C PRO A 60 -18.64 -4.31 2.76
N ARG A 61 -18.97 -5.50 2.23
CA ARG A 61 -18.37 -6.77 2.67
C ARG A 61 -16.88 -6.84 2.31
N LEU A 62 -16.52 -6.46 1.09
CA LEU A 62 -15.14 -6.47 0.62
C LEU A 62 -14.31 -5.33 1.21
N MET A 63 -14.89 -4.13 1.37
CA MET A 63 -14.21 -3.03 2.06
C MET A 63 -13.85 -3.41 3.50
N ARG A 64 -14.74 -4.06 4.24
CA ARG A 64 -14.42 -4.61 5.58
C ARG A 64 -13.29 -5.64 5.56
N ARG A 65 -13.14 -6.39 4.46
CA ARG A 65 -12.04 -7.34 4.29
C ARG A 65 -10.71 -6.61 4.07
N VAL A 66 -10.70 -5.56 3.23
CA VAL A 66 -9.56 -4.66 3.10
C VAL A 66 -9.21 -4.04 4.45
N ASP A 67 -10.20 -3.53 5.19
CA ASP A 67 -9.94 -2.85 6.46
C ASP A 67 -9.26 -3.75 7.49
N ARG A 68 -9.69 -5.01 7.58
CA ARG A 68 -9.05 -6.03 8.44
C ARG A 68 -7.62 -6.32 8.01
N LEU A 69 -7.38 -6.55 6.72
CA LEU A 69 -6.03 -6.79 6.21
C LEU A 69 -5.12 -5.58 6.41
N SER A 70 -5.65 -4.37 6.21
CA SER A 70 -4.91 -3.16 6.48
C SER A 70 -4.51 -3.07 7.95
N MET A 71 -5.35 -3.55 8.88
CA MET A 71 -4.94 -3.65 10.30
C MET A 71 -3.85 -4.68 10.55
N GLU A 72 -3.88 -5.81 9.84
CA GLU A 72 -2.79 -6.81 9.89
C GLU A 72 -1.46 -6.22 9.41
N VAL A 73 -1.48 -5.43 8.34
CA VAL A 73 -0.30 -4.73 7.84
C VAL A 73 0.18 -3.67 8.84
N MET A 74 -0.74 -2.85 9.35
CA MET A 74 -0.41 -1.83 10.34
C MET A 74 0.19 -2.44 11.62
N ALA A 75 -0.26 -3.63 12.04
CA ALA A 75 0.30 -4.31 13.20
C ALA A 75 1.80 -4.63 13.04
N GLU A 76 2.27 -4.95 11.85
CA GLU A 76 3.70 -5.16 11.56
C GLU A 76 4.52 -3.87 11.63
N LEU A 77 3.85 -2.73 11.46
CA LEU A 77 4.42 -1.38 11.48
C LEU A 77 4.36 -0.71 12.86
N MET A 78 3.51 -1.22 13.77
CA MET A 78 3.37 -0.69 15.13
C MET A 78 4.69 -0.74 15.92
N GLY A 79 4.84 0.22 16.85
CA GLY A 79 5.99 0.29 17.77
C GLY A 79 7.26 0.92 17.18
N GLY A 80 7.21 1.48 15.98
CA GLY A 80 8.31 2.23 15.36
C GLY A 80 7.99 3.71 15.12
N ALA A 81 9.01 4.49 14.75
CA ALA A 81 8.81 5.86 14.29
C ALA A 81 7.97 5.92 13.00
N ARG A 82 7.17 6.98 12.83
CA ARG A 82 6.32 7.20 11.65
C ARG A 82 7.09 7.10 10.32
N ALA A 83 8.28 7.69 10.26
CA ALA A 83 9.17 7.62 9.10
C ALA A 83 9.55 6.18 8.72
N LYS A 84 9.75 5.29 9.70
CA LYS A 84 10.01 3.87 9.44
C LYS A 84 8.79 3.17 8.84
N ALA A 85 7.59 3.48 9.32
CA ALA A 85 6.36 2.88 8.81
C ALA A 85 6.10 3.31 7.35
N PHE A 86 6.27 4.59 7.06
CA PHE A 86 6.19 5.14 5.70
C PHE A 86 7.22 4.50 4.76
N LEU A 87 8.49 4.44 5.17
CA LEU A 87 9.53 3.81 4.35
C LEU A 87 9.28 2.32 4.14
N ALA A 88 8.90 1.58 5.18
CA ALA A 88 8.62 0.15 5.06
C ALA A 88 7.48 -0.15 4.07
N LEU A 89 6.42 0.66 4.10
CA LEU A 89 5.33 0.55 3.14
C LEU A 89 5.78 0.89 1.73
N THR A 90 6.55 1.96 1.55
CA THR A 90 6.98 2.34 0.20
C THR A 90 7.95 1.33 -0.39
N LEU A 91 8.86 0.75 0.41
CA LEU A 91 9.70 -0.37 -0.02
C LEU A 91 8.89 -1.61 -0.38
N TRP A 92 7.84 -1.92 0.39
CA TRP A 92 6.93 -3.02 0.07
C TRP A 92 6.20 -2.79 -1.25
N LEU A 93 5.64 -1.60 -1.47
CA LEU A 93 4.98 -1.22 -2.71
C LEU A 93 5.94 -1.26 -3.90
N LYS A 94 7.13 -0.65 -3.76
CA LYS A 94 8.16 -0.66 -4.79
C LYS A 94 8.55 -2.09 -5.15
N GLY A 95 8.74 -2.97 -4.17
CA GLY A 95 9.03 -4.38 -4.43
C GLY A 95 7.95 -5.07 -5.28
N MET A 96 6.66 -4.83 -4.98
CA MET A 96 5.55 -5.37 -5.77
C MET A 96 5.45 -4.78 -7.18
N LEU A 97 5.88 -3.52 -7.38
CA LEU A 97 5.94 -2.90 -8.70
C LEU A 97 7.12 -3.46 -9.52
N ASP A 98 8.28 -3.57 -8.89
CA ASP A 98 9.51 -4.06 -9.51
C ASP A 98 9.39 -5.54 -9.92
N ASP A 99 8.68 -6.37 -9.14
CA ASP A 99 8.45 -7.79 -9.43
C ASP A 99 7.17 -8.07 -10.25
N GLY A 100 6.40 -7.03 -10.58
CA GLY A 100 5.18 -7.14 -11.37
C GLY A 100 3.96 -7.72 -10.65
N THR A 101 4.05 -7.99 -9.34
CA THR A 101 2.89 -8.39 -8.50
C THR A 101 1.78 -7.35 -8.53
N LEU A 102 2.16 -6.07 -8.56
CA LEU A 102 1.32 -4.91 -8.75
C LEU A 102 1.72 -4.21 -10.05
N ALA A 103 0.73 -3.86 -10.86
CA ALA A 103 0.93 -3.02 -12.04
C ALA A 103 0.02 -1.79 -11.90
N LEU A 104 0.60 -0.61 -12.10
CA LEU A 104 -0.15 0.65 -12.13
C LEU A 104 -0.61 0.92 -13.56
N ILE A 105 -1.83 1.39 -13.69
CA ILE A 105 -2.33 1.92 -14.96
C ILE A 105 -1.89 3.38 -15.01
N GLU A 106 -1.18 3.77 -16.08
CA GLU A 106 -0.71 5.14 -16.27
C GLU A 106 -1.88 6.14 -16.14
N GLY A 107 -1.68 7.18 -15.33
CA GLY A 107 -2.68 8.21 -15.06
C GLY A 107 -3.80 7.80 -14.10
N SER A 108 -3.84 6.55 -13.63
CA SER A 108 -4.77 6.14 -12.57
C SER A 108 -4.52 6.92 -11.27
N ALA A 109 -5.53 6.94 -10.39
CA ALA A 109 -5.39 7.60 -9.10
C ALA A 109 -4.19 7.05 -8.30
N PHE A 110 -3.95 5.73 -8.39
CA PHE A 110 -2.83 5.12 -7.69
C PHE A 110 -1.48 5.49 -8.31
N ASP A 111 -1.38 5.52 -9.64
CA ASP A 111 -0.18 5.96 -10.36
C ASP A 111 0.23 7.39 -9.96
N ARG A 112 -0.74 8.31 -9.99
CA ARG A 112 -0.52 9.70 -9.57
C ARG A 112 -0.10 9.83 -8.10
N ALA A 113 -0.76 9.08 -7.21
CA ALA A 113 -0.38 9.07 -5.79
C ALA A 113 1.04 8.54 -5.58
N MET A 114 1.41 7.47 -6.29
CA MET A 114 2.74 6.88 -6.20
C MET A 114 3.81 7.80 -6.76
N GLY A 115 3.54 8.55 -7.82
CA GLY A 115 4.45 9.57 -8.34
C GLY A 115 4.86 10.59 -7.28
N GLY A 116 3.90 11.15 -6.53
CA GLY A 116 4.19 12.10 -5.45
C GLY A 116 4.92 11.47 -4.26
N ILE A 117 4.55 10.25 -3.88
CA ILE A 117 5.20 9.51 -2.77
C ILE A 117 6.65 9.18 -3.11
N LEU A 118 6.92 8.71 -4.33
CA LEU A 118 8.28 8.34 -4.75
C LEU A 118 9.18 9.56 -4.91
N ALA A 119 8.67 10.67 -5.47
CA ALA A 119 9.42 11.92 -5.56
C ALA A 119 9.87 12.42 -4.16
N THR A 120 8.97 12.34 -3.17
CA THR A 120 9.29 12.70 -1.77
C THR A 120 10.44 11.87 -1.19
N MET A 121 10.58 10.61 -1.60
CA MET A 121 11.70 9.76 -1.15
C MET A 121 13.03 10.13 -1.80
N GLU A 122 13.01 10.50 -3.07
CA GLU A 122 14.20 10.93 -3.82
C GLU A 122 14.80 12.21 -3.22
N ASP A 123 13.94 13.09 -2.70
CA ASP A 123 14.36 14.35 -2.07
C ASP A 123 14.93 14.20 -0.65
N ALA A 124 14.82 13.02 -0.02
CA ALA A 124 15.22 12.80 1.39
C ALA A 124 16.13 11.58 1.65
N PRO A 125 17.24 11.41 0.91
CA PRO A 125 18.05 10.18 0.91
C PRO A 125 18.70 9.86 2.27
N GLU A 126 19.10 10.88 3.04
CA GLU A 126 19.74 10.70 4.34
C GLU A 126 18.79 10.14 5.41
N VAL A 127 17.53 10.57 5.39
CA VAL A 127 16.48 10.05 6.28
C VAL A 127 16.20 8.59 5.93
N MET A 128 16.21 8.24 4.65
CA MET A 128 15.98 6.87 4.20
C MET A 128 17.11 5.93 4.63
N ALA A 129 18.37 6.34 4.46
CA ALA A 129 19.54 5.54 4.82
C ALA A 129 19.58 5.16 6.32
N ALA A 130 19.14 6.07 7.21
CA ALA A 130 19.18 5.85 8.65
C ALA A 130 18.21 4.76 9.16
N VAL A 131 17.08 4.56 8.47
CA VAL A 131 16.04 3.59 8.88
C VAL A 131 15.91 2.38 7.96
N ASP A 132 16.67 2.35 6.87
CA ASP A 132 16.57 1.41 5.75
C ASP A 132 16.53 -0.08 6.17
N ARG A 133 17.52 -0.56 6.93
CA ARG A 133 17.55 -2.00 7.34
C ARG A 133 16.30 -2.42 8.11
N SER A 134 15.83 -1.56 9.00
CA SER A 134 14.67 -1.84 9.85
C SER A 134 13.34 -1.74 9.07
N ALA A 135 13.28 -0.83 8.09
CA ALA A 135 12.16 -0.66 7.19
C ALA A 135 12.08 -1.82 6.18
N THR A 136 13.20 -2.24 5.59
CA THR A 136 13.31 -3.42 4.74
C THR A 136 12.84 -4.68 5.47
N LYS A 137 13.27 -4.89 6.72
CA LYS A 137 12.78 -6.02 7.53
C LYS A 137 11.28 -5.94 7.80
N ALA A 138 10.72 -4.74 7.99
CA ALA A 138 9.29 -4.55 8.17
C ALA A 138 8.52 -4.83 6.86
N ALA A 139 8.99 -4.34 5.71
CA ALA A 139 8.43 -4.65 4.39
C ALA A 139 8.37 -6.16 4.14
N TRP A 140 9.45 -6.89 4.47
CA TRP A 140 9.47 -8.35 4.37
C TRP A 140 8.43 -9.03 5.28
N ARG A 141 8.25 -8.54 6.52
CA ARG A 141 7.22 -9.09 7.43
C ARG A 141 5.82 -8.87 6.90
N ILE A 142 5.55 -7.72 6.27
CA ILE A 142 4.28 -7.44 5.60
C ILE A 142 4.02 -8.48 4.50
N SER A 143 4.98 -8.67 3.58
CA SER A 143 4.84 -9.66 2.50
C SER A 143 4.61 -11.06 3.05
N ARG A 144 5.36 -11.46 4.08
CA ARG A 144 5.21 -12.78 4.71
C ARG A 144 3.84 -12.94 5.38
N ARG A 145 3.35 -11.91 6.08
CA ARG A 145 2.03 -11.93 6.75
C ARG A 145 0.91 -12.06 5.71
N LEU A 146 0.93 -11.23 4.67
CA LEU A 146 -0.08 -11.25 3.62
C LEU A 146 -0.05 -12.55 2.81
N SER A 147 1.13 -13.06 2.48
CA SER A 147 1.28 -14.37 1.83
C SER A 147 0.71 -15.50 2.69
N GLY A 148 0.94 -15.49 4.01
CA GLY A 148 0.35 -16.45 4.93
C GLY A 148 -1.18 -16.37 5.03
N LEU A 149 -1.76 -15.21 4.74
CA LEU A 149 -3.20 -14.99 4.64
C LEU A 149 -3.76 -15.29 3.24
N GLY A 150 -2.91 -15.72 2.30
CA GLY A 150 -3.27 -16.04 0.94
C GLY A 150 -3.45 -14.82 0.03
N TYR A 151 -2.65 -13.75 0.21
CA TYR A 151 -2.57 -12.60 -0.71
C TYR A 151 -1.13 -12.39 -1.14
N TYR A 152 -0.92 -11.98 -2.39
CA TYR A 152 0.44 -11.79 -2.95
C TYR A 152 1.35 -12.95 -2.56
N PRO A 153 0.98 -14.20 -2.93
CA PRO A 153 1.87 -15.32 -2.69
C PRO A 153 3.19 -14.91 -3.31
N ALA A 154 4.26 -14.87 -2.51
CA ALA A 154 5.58 -14.62 -3.05
C ALA A 154 5.71 -15.54 -4.25
N ALA A 155 6.08 -14.99 -5.41
CA ALA A 155 6.49 -15.83 -6.53
C ALA A 155 7.34 -16.93 -5.91
N ARG A 156 6.91 -18.20 -6.07
CA ARG A 156 7.69 -19.34 -5.59
C ARG A 156 9.12 -19.00 -5.99
N ARG A 157 10.05 -19.01 -5.04
CA ARG A 157 11.47 -19.02 -5.38
C ARG A 157 11.67 -20.24 -6.28
N GLU A 158 11.50 -20.08 -7.58
CA GLU A 158 12.26 -20.81 -8.56
C GLU A 158 13.71 -20.38 -8.36
N ALA A 159 14.60 -21.37 -8.33
CA ALA A 159 15.95 -21.38 -7.78
C ALA A 159 16.00 -21.36 -6.23
N ALA A 160 15.71 -22.45 -5.50
CA ALA A 160 16.55 -23.65 -5.40
C ALA A 160 17.36 -24.00 -6.64
N GLU A 161 18.56 -23.41 -6.72
CA GLU A 161 19.77 -23.98 -7.33
C GLU A 161 20.99 -23.22 -6.79
#